data_AF-A0A358U7I2-F1
#
_entry.id   AF-A0A358U7I2-F1
#
_cell.length_a   1.000
_cell.length_b   1.000
_cell.length_c   1.000
_cell.angle_alpha   90.00
_cell.angle_beta   90.00
_cell.angle_gamma   90.00
#
_symmetry.space_group_name_H-M   'P 1'
#
loop_
_entity.id
_entity.type
_entity.pdbx_description
1 polymer ?
#
loop_
_entity_poly.entity_id
_entity_poly.type
_entity_poly.pdbx_seq_one_letter_code
_entity_poly.pdbx_strand_id
1 'polypeptide(L)' 'MTIPNPRADLQQAEVMAVMDSIIANDLFLTSSGALTGIRDIKVIDTTTDDLYDPQA' A
#
# COMPACT_ATOMS: atom_id res chain seq x y z
N MET A 1 1.41 6.64 -1.27
CA MET A 1 0.43 5.91 -2.10
C MET A 1 -0.32 4.98 -1.17
N THR A 2 -1.64 4.94 -1.24
CA THR A 2 -2.48 4.05 -0.40
C THR A 2 -3.38 3.25 -1.33
N ILE A 3 -3.46 1.94 -1.13
CA ILE A 3 -4.32 1.03 -1.89
C ILE A 3 -5.44 0.57 -0.95
N PRO A 4 -6.72 0.82 -1.27
CA PRO A 4 -7.83 0.31 -0.48
C PRO A 4 -8.01 -1.19 -0.70
N ASN A 5 -8.40 -1.91 0.36
CA ASN A 5 -8.66 -3.36 0.35
C ASN A 5 -7.54 -4.19 -0.32
N PRO A 6 -6.32 -4.17 0.25
CA PRO A 6 -5.25 -5.01 -0.24
C PRO A 6 -5.66 -6.50 -0.22
N ARG A 7 -5.14 -7.28 -1.17
CA ARG A 7 -5.31 -8.73 -1.15
C ARG A 7 -4.76 -9.32 0.16
N ALA A 8 -5.49 -10.26 0.75
CA ALA A 8 -5.12 -10.87 2.03
C ALA A 8 -3.85 -11.74 1.96
N ASP A 9 -3.46 -12.18 0.77
CA ASP A 9 -2.34 -13.10 0.52
C ASP A 9 -1.09 -12.39 -0.03
N LEU A 10 -0.96 -11.08 0.17
CA LEU A 10 0.18 -10.30 -0.34
C LEU A 10 1.51 -10.82 0.20
N GLN A 11 2.37 -11.27 -0.71
CA GLN A 11 3.74 -11.66 -0.37
C GLN A 11 4.69 -10.49 -0.58
N GLN A 12 5.66 -10.36 0.33
CA GLN A 12 6.68 -9.32 0.24
C GLN A 12 7.40 -9.30 -1.12
N ALA A 13 7.76 -10.47 -1.64
CA ALA A 13 8.49 -10.59 -2.90
C ALA A 13 7.70 -10.02 -4.10
N GLU A 14 6.38 -10.22 -4.11
CA GLU A 14 5.50 -9.72 -5.17
C GLU A 14 5.38 -8.19 -5.10
N VAL A 15 5.20 -7.65 -3.90
CA VAL A 15 5.11 -6.19 -3.71
C VAL A 15 6.43 -5.51 -4.08
N MET A 16 7.56 -6.10 -3.70
CA MET A 16 8.90 -5.62 -4.08
C MET A 16 9.06 -5.57 -5.59
N ALA A 17 8.74 -6.67 -6.29
CA ALA A 17 8.88 -6.74 -7.75
C ALA A 17 8.04 -5.67 -8.48
N VAL A 18 6.83 -5.41 -7.99
CA VAL A 18 5.96 -4.35 -8.54
C VAL A 18 6.55 -2.97 -8.26
N MET A 19 7.02 -2.69 -7.05
CA MET A 19 7.62 -1.40 -6.70
C MET A 19 8.90 -1.12 -7.48
N ASP A 20 9.74 -2.14 -7.71
CA ASP A 20 10.93 -2.01 -8.54
C ASP A 20 10.57 -1.67 -9.98
N SER A 21 9.52 -2.30 -10.53
CA SER A 21 9.01 -1.97 -11.86
C SER A 21 8.49 -0.53 -11.95
N ILE A 22 7.80 -0.05 -10.91
CA ILE A 22 7.31 1.33 -10.84
C ILE A 22 8.46 2.34 -10.92
N ILE A 23 9.55 2.09 -10.19
CA ILE A 23 10.74 2.94 -10.20
C ILE A 23 11.47 2.85 -11.54
N ALA A 24 11.71 1.63 -12.03
CA ALA A 24 12.45 1.42 -13.28
C ALA A 24 11.79 2.05 -14.51
N ASN A 25 10.47 2.19 -14.49
CA ASN A 25 9.70 2.81 -15.57
C ASN A 25 9.35 4.28 -15.31
N ASP A 26 9.86 4.89 -14.24
CA ASP A 26 9.56 6.28 -13.85
C ASP A 26 8.06 6.60 -13.84
N LEU A 27 7.22 5.65 -13.41
CA LEU A 27 5.76 5.77 -13.52
C LEU A 27 5.18 6.87 -12.63
N PHE A 28 5.92 7.29 -11.61
CA PHE A 28 5.56 8.42 -10.76
C PHE A 28 6.66 9.47 -10.76
N LEU A 29 6.30 10.64 -11.28
CA LEU A 29 7.10 11.85 -11.21
C LEU A 29 6.50 12.77 -10.16
N THR A 30 7.31 13.16 -9.18
CA THR A 30 6.95 14.17 -8.18
C THR A 30 7.47 15.53 -8.62
N SER A 31 7.07 16.60 -7.93
CA SER A 31 7.66 17.94 -8.14
C SER A 31 9.17 17.98 -7.93
N SER A 32 9.72 17.01 -7.17
CA SER A 32 11.15 16.87 -6.89
C SER A 32 11.86 15.88 -7.83
N GLY A 33 11.16 15.31 -8.82
CA GLY A 33 11.68 14.30 -9.75
C GLY A 33 11.11 12.90 -9.55
N ALA A 34 11.74 11.92 -10.20
CA ALA A 34 11.36 10.51 -10.16
C ALA A 34 11.61 9.87 -8.78
N LEU A 35 10.93 8.76 -8.52
CA LEU A 35 11.19 7.93 -7.35
C LEU A 35 12.58 7.27 -7.49
N THR A 36 13.36 7.26 -6.41
CA THR A 36 14.73 6.72 -6.42
C THR A 36 14.89 5.44 -5.62
N GLY A 37 13.83 4.98 -4.94
CA GLY A 37 13.89 3.80 -4.11
C GLY A 37 12.61 3.55 -3.32
N ILE A 38 12.58 2.39 -2.67
CA ILE A 38 11.52 1.96 -1.75
C ILE A 38 11.94 2.33 -0.33
N ARG A 39 11.11 3.12 0.36
CA ARG A 39 11.36 3.48 1.78
C ARG A 39 10.81 2.43 2.74
N ASP A 40 9.57 2.01 2.51
CA ASP A 40 8.81 1.15 3.42
C ASP A 40 7.60 0.54 2.70
N ILE A 41 7.15 -0.63 3.14
CA ILE A 41 5.96 -1.33 2.65
C ILE A 41 5.16 -1.78 3.88
N LYS A 42 3.92 -1.29 4.01
CA LYS A 42 3.02 -1.67 5.10
C LYS A 42 1.62 -2.01 4.58
N VAL A 43 1.05 -3.07 5.15
CA VAL A 43 -0.37 -3.38 5.08
C VAL A 43 -0.98 -2.97 6.42
N ILE A 44 -2.07 -2.20 6.38
CA ILE A 44 -2.79 -1.74 7.57
C ILE A 44 -4.23 -2.22 7.43
N ASP A 45 -4.65 -3.11 8.32
CA ASP A 45 -6.01 -3.60 8.40
C ASP A 45 -6.76 -2.86 9.52
N THR A 46 -7.99 -2.43 9.23
CA THR A 46 -8.88 -1.82 10.22
C THR A 46 -10.09 -2.73 10.39
N THR A 47 -10.23 -3.33 11.57
CA THR A 47 -11.42 -4.08 11.98
C THR A 47 -12.19 -3.27 13.01
N THR A 48 -13.49 -3.06 12.75
CA THR A 48 -14.42 -2.44 13.70
C THR A 48 -15.46 -3.49 14.09
N ASP A 49 -15.36 -3.97 15.32
CA ASP A 49 -16.36 -4.87 15.91
C ASP A 49 -17.29 -4.07 16.81
N ASP A 50 -18.44 -3.70 16.28
CA ASP A 50 -19.51 -3.12 17.09
C ASP A 50 -20.28 -4.24 17.80
N LEU A 51 -20.03 -4.36 19.10
CA LEU A 51 -20.56 -5.45 19.92
C LEU A 51 -21.89 -5.10 20.59
N TYR A 52 -22.27 -3.82 20.64
CA TYR A 52 -23.51 -3.37 21.27
C TYR A 52 -23.84 -1.91 20.95
N ASP A 53 -24.98 -1.68 20.29
CA ASP A 53 -25.61 -0.37 20.15
C ASP A 53 -27.01 -0.37 20.80
N PRO A 54 -27.17 0.17 22.03
CA PRO A 54 -28.45 0.20 22.73
C PRO A 54 -29.47 1.19 22.17
N GLN A 55 -29.06 2.18 21.38
CA GLN A 55 -29.91 3.29 20.93
C GLN A 55 -29.45 3.84 19.58
N ALA A 56 -29.85 3.18 18.50
CA ALA A 56 -29.80 3.76 17.15
C ALA A 56 -30.96 4.74 16.91
#